data_AF-D3AQ14-F1
#
_entry.id   AF-D3AQ14-F1
#
_cell.length_a   1.000
_cell.length_b   1.000
_cell.length_c   1.000
_cell.angle_alpha   90.00
_cell.angle_beta   90.00
_cell.angle_gamma   90.00
#
_symmetry.space_group_name_H-M   'P 1'
#
loop_
_entity.id
_entity.type
_entity.pdbx_description
1 polymer ?
#
loop_
_entity_poly.entity_id
_entity_poly.type
_entity_poly.pdbx_seq_one_letter_code
_entity_poly.pdbx_strand_id
1 'polypeptide(L)'
;MTTIYITAKIMFIRNIKILGVIVMVKVRDILPLIQWNDAQIIKDQDEEICLLRNDFMVGSLSEEILNMTVTGIENDENIENTVVVYVTDEED
;
A
#
# COMPACT_ATOMS: atom_id res chain seq x y z
N MET A 1 -8.32 19.33 4.81
CA MET A 1 -8.69 18.57 3.59
C MET A 1 -8.24 17.10 3.62
N THR A 2 -7.54 16.64 4.66
CA THR A 2 -6.91 15.31 4.74
C THR A 2 -7.88 14.17 5.10
N THR A 3 -8.89 14.44 5.92
CA THR A 3 -9.86 13.43 6.42
C THR A 3 -10.70 12.79 5.29
N ILE A 4 -10.98 13.54 4.23
CA ILE A 4 -11.82 13.09 3.12
C ILE A 4 -11.09 12.02 2.29
N TYR A 5 -9.79 12.15 2.08
CA TYR A 5 -8.97 11.18 1.34
C TYR A 5 -8.82 9.85 2.09
N ILE A 6 -8.62 9.91 3.41
CA ILE A 6 -8.50 8.72 4.27
C ILE A 6 -9.81 7.93 4.27
N THR A 7 -10.95 8.64 4.34
CA THR A 7 -12.27 8.01 4.36
C THR A 7 -12.58 7.34 3.01
N ALA A 8 -12.22 7.96 1.89
CA ALA A 8 -12.38 7.37 0.56
C ALA A 8 -11.50 6.12 0.34
N LYS A 9 -10.26 6.13 0.88
CA LYS A 9 -9.28 5.04 0.75
C LYS A 9 -9.64 3.82 1.62
N ILE A 10 -10.05 4.03 2.87
CA ILE A 10 -10.61 2.97 3.74
C ILE A 10 -11.88 2.38 3.11
N MET A 11 -12.72 3.22 2.50
CA MET A 11 -13.92 2.77 1.79
C MET A 11 -13.61 1.93 0.54
N PHE A 12 -12.47 2.14 -0.13
CA PHE A 12 -12.01 1.34 -1.26
C PHE A 12 -11.56 -0.06 -0.84
N ILE A 13 -10.71 -0.17 0.20
CA ILE A 13 -10.25 -1.46 0.74
C ILE A 13 -11.41 -2.26 1.34
N ARG A 14 -12.34 -1.59 2.04
CA ARG A 14 -13.57 -2.23 2.53
C ARG A 14 -14.52 -2.64 1.39
N ASN A 15 -14.63 -1.87 0.31
CA ASN A 15 -15.50 -2.22 -0.84
C ASN A 15 -15.10 -3.53 -1.51
N ILE A 16 -13.79 -3.79 -1.64
CA ILE A 16 -13.29 -5.06 -2.19
C ILE A 16 -13.81 -6.26 -1.38
N LYS A 17 -13.87 -6.16 -0.04
CA LYS A 17 -14.45 -7.21 0.82
C LYS A 17 -16.00 -7.24 0.80
N ILE A 18 -16.68 -6.14 0.45
CA ILE A 18 -18.15 -6.02 0.55
C ILE A 18 -18.89 -6.68 -0.63
N LEU A 19 -18.24 -6.92 -1.78
CA LEU A 19 -18.90 -7.52 -2.96
C LEU A 19 -18.81 -9.06 -3.07
N GLY A 20 -18.26 -9.78 -2.08
CA GLY A 20 -18.08 -11.24 -2.15
C GLY A 20 -17.04 -11.69 -3.18
N VAL A 21 -16.26 -10.76 -3.73
CA VAL A 21 -15.13 -11.00 -4.62
C VAL A 21 -13.87 -10.65 -3.84
N ILE A 22 -13.10 -11.64 -3.41
CA ILE A 22 -11.78 -11.40 -2.84
C ILE A 22 -10.86 -11.03 -4.01
N VAL A 23 -10.71 -9.74 -4.29
CA VAL A 23 -9.69 -9.27 -5.22
C VAL A 23 -8.40 -9.16 -4.42
N MET A 24 -7.42 -10.02 -4.73
CA MET A 24 -6.06 -9.84 -4.24
C MET A 24 -5.50 -8.57 -4.86
N VAL A 25 -5.17 -7.60 -4.00
CA VAL A 25 -4.57 -6.34 -4.40
C VAL A 25 -3.06 -6.48 -4.29
N LYS A 26 -2.33 -6.14 -5.35
CA LYS A 26 -0.87 -6.19 -5.36
C LYS A 26 -0.25 -4.81 -5.14
N VAL A 27 1.01 -4.77 -4.74
CA VAL A 27 1.75 -3.51 -4.53
C VAL A 27 1.71 -2.62 -5.77
N ARG A 28 1.91 -3.19 -6.96
CA ARG A 28 1.84 -2.47 -8.24
C ARG A 28 0.51 -1.74 -8.48
N ASP A 29 -0.58 -2.22 -7.89
CA ASP A 29 -1.91 -1.63 -8.05
C ASP A 29 -2.09 -0.43 -7.10
N ILE A 30 -1.40 -0.44 -5.95
CA ILE A 30 -1.48 0.60 -4.92
C ILE A 30 -0.51 1.75 -5.15
N LEU A 31 0.71 1.47 -5.62
CA LEU A 31 1.76 2.49 -5.78
C LEU A 31 1.29 3.73 -6.57
N PRO A 32 0.61 3.60 -7.73
CA PRO A 32 0.11 4.76 -8.47
C PRO A 32 -0.92 5.60 -7.69
N LEU A 33 -1.65 5.00 -6.74
CA LEU A 33 -2.65 5.67 -5.92
C LEU A 33 -2.06 6.46 -4.75
N ILE A 34 -0.83 6.12 -4.36
CA ILE A 34 -0.13 6.74 -3.23
C ILE A 34 1.11 7.51 -3.67
N GLN A 35 1.26 7.78 -4.97
CA GLN A 35 2.42 8.43 -5.58
C GLN A 35 2.73 9.84 -5.04
N TRP A 36 1.77 10.49 -4.36
CA TRP A 36 1.96 11.81 -3.73
C TRP A 36 2.45 11.73 -2.28
N ASN A 37 2.67 10.52 -1.79
CA ASN A 37 3.13 10.21 -0.45
C ASN A 37 4.44 9.42 -0.54
N ASP A 38 5.24 9.52 0.52
CA ASP A 38 6.28 8.52 0.75
C ASP A 38 5.56 7.18 1.04
N ALA A 39 6.05 6.08 0.49
CA ALA A 39 5.48 4.76 0.68
C ALA A 39 6.48 3.86 1.39
N GLN A 40 6.14 3.44 2.61
CA GLN A 40 6.90 2.46 3.37
C GLN A 40 6.24 1.09 3.21
N ILE A 41 6.97 0.10 2.70
CA ILE A 41 6.49 -1.25 2.48
C ILE A 41 7.00 -2.13 3.63
N ILE A 42 6.07 -2.71 4.38
CA ILE A 42 6.36 -3.57 5.53
C ILE A 42 5.81 -4.98 5.27
N LYS A 43 6.67 -5.98 5.26
CA LYS A 43 6.31 -7.39 5.19
C LYS A 43 5.92 -7.92 6.56
N ASP A 44 4.87 -8.72 6.61
CA ASP A 44 4.45 -9.50 7.78
C ASP A 44 4.42 -8.67 9.08
N GLN A 45 4.01 -7.40 8.94
CA GLN A 45 3.84 -6.38 10.00
C GLN A 45 5.11 -5.85 10.67
N ASP A 46 6.27 -6.48 10.52
CA ASP A 46 7.48 -6.12 11.27
C ASP A 46 8.75 -5.90 10.40
N GLU A 47 8.78 -6.36 9.15
CA GLU A 47 9.97 -6.27 8.29
C GLU A 47 9.83 -5.14 7.25
N GLU A 48 10.54 -4.03 7.44
CA GLU A 48 10.61 -2.99 6.41
C GLU A 48 11.42 -3.47 5.21
N ILE A 49 10.75 -3.61 4.06
CA ILE A 49 11.39 -4.00 2.80
C ILE A 49 11.90 -2.76 2.06
N CYS A 50 11.14 -1.66 2.07
CA CYS A 50 11.44 -0.51 1.24
C CYS A 50 10.78 0.78 1.76
N LEU A 51 11.49 1.90 1.62
CA LEU A 51 10.93 3.24 1.74
C LEU A 51 11.10 3.99 0.40
N LEU A 52 9.98 4.27 -0.25
CA LEU A 52 9.90 4.99 -1.51
C LEU A 52 9.56 6.44 -1.21
N ARG A 53 10.40 7.38 -1.64
CA ARG A 53 10.11 8.81 -1.50
C ARG A 53 9.19 9.30 -2.61
N ASN A 54 8.43 10.37 -2.36
CA ASN A 54 7.44 11.03 -3.24
C ASN A 54 7.91 11.36 -4.70
N ASP A 55 9.18 11.16 -5.04
CA ASP A 55 9.73 11.39 -6.38
C ASP A 55 10.27 10.09 -7.04
N PHE A 56 9.98 8.93 -6.47
CA PHE A 56 10.55 7.66 -6.90
C PHE A 56 9.73 7.01 -8.03
N MET A 57 10.42 6.67 -9.12
CA MET A 57 9.80 6.01 -10.28
C MET A 57 9.46 4.55 -9.96
N VAL A 58 8.22 4.13 -10.22
CA VAL A 58 7.70 2.75 -10.04
C VAL A 58 8.59 1.67 -10.68
N GLY A 59 9.38 2.01 -11.70
CA GLY A 59 10.28 1.07 -12.39
C GLY A 59 11.54 0.63 -11.62
N SER A 60 11.76 1.12 -10.41
CA SER A 60 12.94 0.79 -9.60
C SER A 60 12.71 -0.36 -8.60
N LEU A 61 11.47 -0.85 -8.46
CA LEU A 61 11.15 -2.00 -7.62
C LEU A 61 11.27 -3.31 -8.40
N SER A 62 11.68 -4.37 -7.72
CA SER A 62 11.69 -5.72 -8.30
C SER A 62 10.26 -6.22 -8.55
N GLU A 63 10.10 -7.09 -9.55
CA GLU A 63 8.84 -7.81 -9.80
C GLU A 63 8.35 -8.57 -8.57
N GLU A 64 9.27 -9.06 -7.73
CA GLU A 64 8.94 -9.69 -6.46
C GLU A 64 8.14 -8.76 -5.55
N ILE A 65 8.65 -7.55 -5.28
CA ILE A 65 7.96 -6.55 -4.44
C ILE A 65 6.65 -6.10 -5.10
N LEU A 66 6.67 -5.85 -6.41
CA LEU A 66 5.49 -5.40 -7.15
C LEU A 66 4.34 -6.42 -7.13
N ASN A 67 4.66 -7.71 -7.02
CA ASN A 67 3.69 -8.81 -7.01
C ASN A 67 3.24 -9.25 -5.61
N MET A 68 3.83 -8.73 -4.53
CA MET A 68 3.40 -9.01 -3.17
C MET A 68 1.95 -8.59 -2.92
N THR A 69 1.26 -9.35 -2.07
CA THR A 69 -0.15 -9.13 -1.73
C THR A 69 -0.26 -8.08 -0.64
N VAL A 70 -1.03 -7.03 -0.89
CA VAL A 70 -1.28 -5.97 0.08
C VAL A 70 -2.34 -6.44 1.07
N THR A 71 -1.96 -6.48 2.35
CA THR A 71 -2.81 -6.91 3.46
C THR A 71 -3.40 -5.74 4.23
N GLY A 72 -2.76 -4.57 4.17
CA GLY A 72 -3.20 -3.36 4.86
C GLY A 72 -2.54 -2.10 4.31
N ILE A 73 -3.20 -0.95 4.50
CA ILE A 73 -2.66 0.36 4.13
C ILE A 73 -3.06 1.34 5.22
N GLU A 74 -2.09 2.04 5.77
CA GLU A 74 -2.26 2.99 6.87
C GLU A 74 -1.43 4.25 6.58
N ASN A 75 -1.73 5.35 7.27
CA ASN A 75 -0.82 6.49 7.27
C ASN A 75 0.07 6.37 8.50
N ASP A 76 1.34 6.72 8.35
CA ASP A 76 2.19 6.86 9.52
C ASP A 76 1.76 8.10 10.32
N GLU A 77 1.37 7.92 11.57
CA GLU A 77 0.97 9.02 12.45
C GLU A 77 2.16 9.83 12.96
N ASN A 78 3.37 9.28 12.88
CA ASN A 78 4.61 9.87 13.37
C ASN A 78 5.40 10.58 12.27
N ILE A 79 5.20 10.20 10.99
CA ILE A 79 5.92 10.76 9.84
C ILE A 79 4.93 11.36 8.84
N GLU A 80 5.00 12.68 8.68
CA GLU A 80 4.13 13.40 7.74
C GLU A 80 4.30 12.89 6.29
N ASN A 81 3.17 12.78 5.60
CA ASN A 81 3.08 12.37 4.19
C ASN A 81 3.58 10.95 3.90
N THR A 82 3.74 10.10 4.90
CA THR A 82 4.11 8.69 4.72
C THR A 82 2.89 7.77 4.81
N VAL A 83 2.78 6.88 3.84
CA VAL A 83 1.81 5.78 3.81
C VAL A 83 2.55 4.48 4.06
N VAL A 84 2.08 3.72 5.03
CA VAL A 84 2.55 2.37 5.31
C VAL A 84 1.70 1.38 4.52
N VAL A 85 2.34 0.50 3.76
CA VAL A 85 1.72 -0.57 2.98
C VAL A 85 2.20 -1.88 3.56
N TYR A 86 1.28 -2.61 4.19
CA TYR A 86 1.54 -3.95 4.71
C TYR A 86 1.38 -4.97 3.61
N VAL A 87 2.35 -5.86 3.48
CA VAL A 87 2.41 -6.87 2.44
C VAL A 87 2.75 -8.24 3.01
N THR A 88 2.43 -9.27 2.25
CA THR A 88 2.87 -10.64 2.47
C THR A 88 3.17 -11.28 1.12
N ASP A 89 3.89 -12.40 1.12
CA ASP A 89 4.15 -13.16 -0.11
C ASP A 89 2.82 -13.67 -0.69
N GLU A 90 2.78 -14.06 -1.97
CA GLU A 90 1.61 -14.76 -2.49
C GLU A 90 1.29 -15.96 -1.58
N GLU A 91 0.03 -16.12 -1.19
CA GLU A 91 -0.43 -17.35 -0.52
C GLU A 91 -0.04 -18.54 -1.42
N ASP A 92 0.85 -19.40 -0.92
CA ASP A 92 1.15 -20.72 -1.48
C ASP A 92 -0.12 -21.58 -1.61
#